data_AF-A0A939EW05-F1
#
_entry.id   AF-A0A939EW05-F1
#
_cell.length_a   1.000
_cell.length_b   1.000
_cell.length_c   1.000
_cell.angle_alpha   90.00
_cell.angle_beta   90.00
_cell.angle_gamma   90.00
#
_symmetry.space_group_name_H-M   'P 1'
#
loop_
_entity.id
_entity.type
_entity.pdbx_description
1 polymer ?
#
loop_
_entity_poly.entity_id
_entity_poly.type
_entity_poly.pdbx_seq_one_letter_code
_entity_poly.pdbx_strand_id
1 'polypeptide(L)'
;MMTEADYYALFDAYRQGELDTPARQNLERRLAADPALAQRFAEFEDVSSTLRGYGQRLSTRRKLRAIQAEIDAEQAVKLEGETLQTGHPTMPTVHISRTEQKLREFWRGHRATMMVAASVAVMAVFTTLLGIEWWRASQKPSLYGYTVLRREVERIKRKQRAMTLALQGQEELPVKDGKFSGTGFALTADGYLVTSYHVIQGADSLLIEGRDKQRFRAEPVFSDVAHDLAILRIKDKDFNGFGRLPYSFKRGTADLGEKVYTIGYPREDLVFNDGSLSARSGFEGDSAFYQISIPVNPGNSGGPLLDDRGNLIGVISGRQMDVQSAAFATKSSYLMHLVDSLSAAAGSGQSYSMPRGNQLAGNSRPQQIRKLRDYVFVVKVYE
;
A
#
# COMPACT_ATOMS: atom_id res chain seq x y z
N MET A 1 -24.60 -16.18 -32.77
CA MET A 1 -23.40 -15.81 -31.97
C MET A 1 -23.34 -16.75 -30.79
N MET A 2 -22.18 -17.30 -30.45
CA MET A 2 -22.00 -18.07 -29.22
C MET A 2 -22.27 -17.18 -28.01
N THR A 3 -22.97 -17.72 -27.01
CA THR A 3 -23.15 -17.07 -25.72
C THR A 3 -21.84 -17.14 -24.93
N GLU A 4 -21.75 -16.36 -23.85
CA GLU A 4 -20.59 -16.40 -22.97
C GLU A 4 -20.38 -17.79 -22.35
N ALA A 5 -21.47 -18.45 -21.92
CA ALA A 5 -21.41 -19.82 -21.42
C ALA A 5 -20.87 -20.82 -22.45
N ASP A 6 -21.22 -20.65 -23.73
CA ASP A 6 -20.72 -21.51 -24.82
C ASP A 6 -19.20 -21.35 -25.02
N TYR A 7 -18.67 -20.12 -24.87
CA TYR A 7 -17.22 -19.89 -24.92
C TYR A 7 -16.50 -20.51 -23.73
N TYR A 8 -17.05 -20.40 -22.52
CA TYR A 8 -16.48 -21.05 -21.33
C TYR A 8 -16.44 -22.57 -21.48
N ALA A 9 -17.52 -23.19 -21.95
CA ALA A 9 -17.55 -24.64 -22.20
C ALA A 9 -16.55 -25.08 -23.27
N LEU A 10 -16.42 -24.31 -24.35
CA LEU A 10 -15.46 -24.56 -25.42
C LEU A 10 -14.00 -24.45 -24.93
N PHE A 11 -13.68 -23.43 -24.16
CA PHE A 11 -12.35 -23.23 -23.61
C PHE A 11 -12.00 -24.27 -22.55
N ASP A 12 -12.96 -24.67 -21.73
CA ASP A 12 -12.76 -25.72 -20.73
C ASP A 12 -12.50 -27.08 -21.41
N ALA A 13 -13.30 -27.46 -22.41
CA ALA A 13 -13.06 -28.66 -23.21
C ALA A 13 -11.70 -28.63 -23.93
N TYR A 14 -11.27 -27.47 -24.43
CA TYR A 14 -9.93 -27.30 -25.03
C TYR A 14 -8.81 -27.59 -24.03
N ARG A 15 -8.93 -27.09 -22.80
CA ARG A 15 -7.92 -27.29 -21.75
C ARG A 15 -7.90 -28.69 -21.17
N GLN A 16 -9.07 -29.32 -21.04
CA GLN A 16 -9.21 -30.69 -20.55
C GLN A 16 -8.78 -31.72 -21.60
N GLY A 17 -8.52 -31.27 -22.85
CA GLY A 17 -8.11 -32.14 -23.95
C GLY A 17 -9.27 -32.92 -24.55
N GLU A 18 -10.50 -32.46 -24.35
CA GLU A 18 -11.74 -33.13 -24.78
C GLU A 18 -12.17 -32.73 -26.20
N LEU A 19 -11.52 -31.71 -26.79
CA LEU A 19 -11.74 -31.35 -28.20
C LEU A 19 -11.04 -32.32 -29.15
N ASP A 20 -11.75 -32.73 -30.19
CA ASP A 20 -11.16 -33.49 -31.29
C ASP A 20 -10.09 -32.68 -32.04
N THR A 21 -9.19 -33.37 -32.74
CA THR A 21 -8.05 -32.74 -33.42
C THR A 21 -8.47 -31.64 -34.41
N PRO A 22 -9.53 -31.82 -35.23
CA PRO A 22 -9.99 -30.77 -36.15
C PRO A 22 -10.56 -29.53 -35.42
N ALA A 23 -11.38 -29.69 -34.38
CA ALA A 23 -11.92 -28.56 -33.63
C ALA A 23 -10.84 -27.81 -32.85
N ARG A 24 -9.87 -28.56 -32.30
CA ARG A 24 -8.70 -27.99 -31.62
C ARG A 24 -7.90 -27.07 -32.55
N GLN A 25 -7.52 -27.55 -33.72
CA GLN A 25 -6.76 -26.76 -34.71
C GLN A 25 -7.57 -25.59 -35.27
N ASN A 26 -8.90 -25.70 -35.35
CA ASN A 26 -9.76 -24.58 -35.71
C ASN A 26 -9.75 -23.49 -34.64
N LEU A 27 -9.87 -23.87 -33.37
CA LEU A 27 -9.83 -22.95 -32.25
C LEU A 27 -8.46 -22.27 -32.12
N GLU A 28 -7.36 -23.01 -32.24
CA GLU A 28 -6.00 -22.46 -32.19
C GLU A 28 -5.76 -21.43 -33.31
N ARG A 29 -6.23 -21.72 -34.54
CA ARG A 29 -6.18 -20.75 -35.64
C ARG A 29 -7.02 -19.51 -35.37
N ARG A 30 -8.21 -19.66 -34.79
CA ARG A 30 -9.08 -18.52 -34.45
C ARG A 30 -8.51 -17.68 -33.32
N LEU A 31 -7.90 -18.31 -32.31
CA LEU A 31 -7.19 -17.60 -31.24
C LEU A 31 -5.99 -16.81 -31.77
N ALA A 32 -5.31 -17.31 -32.81
CA ALA A 32 -4.22 -16.58 -33.46
C ALA A 32 -4.70 -15.43 -34.37
N ALA A 33 -5.89 -15.55 -34.97
CA ALA A 33 -6.42 -14.60 -35.95
C ALA A 33 -7.34 -13.51 -35.35
N ASP A 34 -8.01 -13.79 -34.22
CA ASP A 34 -8.99 -12.91 -33.58
C ASP A 34 -8.49 -12.47 -32.19
N PRO A 35 -8.00 -11.23 -32.05
CA PRO A 35 -7.54 -10.69 -30.77
C PRO A 35 -8.62 -10.64 -29.68
N ALA A 36 -9.90 -10.45 -30.05
CA ALA A 36 -10.98 -10.40 -29.07
C ALA A 36 -11.29 -11.79 -28.50
N LEU A 37 -11.18 -12.83 -29.33
CA LEU A 37 -11.30 -14.22 -28.87
C LEU A 37 -10.09 -14.63 -28.02
N ALA A 38 -8.88 -14.19 -28.39
CA ALA A 38 -7.66 -14.42 -27.60
C ALA A 38 -7.75 -13.78 -26.21
N GLN A 39 -8.28 -12.56 -26.13
CA GLN A 39 -8.51 -11.89 -24.85
C GLN A 39 -9.52 -12.65 -23.98
N ARG A 40 -10.64 -13.10 -24.55
CA ARG A 40 -11.64 -13.91 -23.84
C ARG A 40 -11.06 -15.23 -23.30
N PHE A 41 -10.15 -15.85 -24.05
CA PHE A 41 -9.45 -17.05 -23.60
C PHE A 41 -8.47 -16.77 -22.44
N ALA A 42 -7.78 -15.63 -22.48
CA ALA A 42 -6.91 -15.19 -21.39
C ALA A 42 -7.69 -14.89 -20.11
N GLU A 43 -8.86 -14.23 -20.22
CA GLU A 43 -9.78 -14.00 -19.11
C GLU A 43 -10.30 -15.32 -18.51
N PHE A 44 -10.66 -16.29 -19.37
CA PHE A 44 -11.04 -17.63 -18.94
C PHE A 44 -9.93 -18.35 -18.16
N GLU A 45 -8.67 -18.26 -18.60
CA GLU A 45 -7.52 -18.87 -17.88
C GLU A 45 -7.31 -18.21 -16.50
N ASP A 46 -7.44 -16.89 -16.41
CA ASP A 46 -7.31 -16.16 -15.15
C ASP A 46 -8.39 -16.58 -14.13
N VAL A 47 -9.65 -16.61 -14.56
CA VAL A 47 -10.79 -17.06 -13.74
C VAL A 47 -10.63 -18.52 -13.34
N SER A 48 -10.26 -19.40 -14.28
CA SER A 48 -10.07 -20.83 -14.03
C SER A 48 -8.90 -21.13 -13.10
N SER A 49 -7.82 -20.34 -13.15
CA SER A 49 -6.69 -20.44 -12.24
C SER A 49 -7.08 -20.01 -10.82
N THR A 50 -7.86 -18.93 -10.70
CA THR A 50 -8.37 -18.39 -9.44
C THR A 50 -9.33 -19.38 -8.75
N LEU A 51 -10.25 -19.98 -9.50
CA LEU A 51 -11.18 -21.00 -8.99
C LEU A 51 -10.45 -22.27 -8.52
N ARG A 52 -9.42 -22.72 -9.25
CA ARG A 52 -8.57 -23.84 -8.80
C ARG A 52 -7.79 -23.50 -7.52
N GLY A 53 -7.22 -22.30 -7.44
CA GLY A 53 -6.56 -21.82 -6.23
C GLY A 53 -7.50 -21.80 -5.03
N TYR A 54 -8.77 -21.42 -5.22
CA TYR A 54 -9.79 -21.46 -4.20
C TYR A 54 -10.17 -22.90 -3.79
N GLY A 55 -10.36 -23.80 -4.76
CA GLY A 55 -10.62 -25.23 -4.51
C GLY A 55 -9.50 -25.92 -3.74
N GLN A 56 -8.24 -25.64 -4.08
CA GLN A 56 -7.08 -26.15 -3.35
C GLN A 56 -7.09 -25.66 -1.89
N ARG A 57 -7.34 -24.37 -1.64
CA ARG A 57 -7.45 -23.82 -0.27
C ARG A 57 -8.58 -24.46 0.53
N LEU A 58 -9.73 -24.74 -0.09
CA LEU A 58 -10.83 -25.47 0.54
C LEU A 58 -10.43 -26.91 0.92
N SER A 59 -9.74 -27.61 0.02
CA SER A 59 -9.24 -28.96 0.28
C SER A 59 -8.22 -28.98 1.42
N THR A 60 -7.29 -28.01 1.45
CA THR A 60 -6.31 -27.84 2.54
C THR A 60 -7.00 -27.55 3.86
N ARG A 61 -8.02 -26.68 3.87
CA ARG A 61 -8.83 -26.42 5.07
C ARG A 61 -9.57 -27.66 5.57
N ARG A 62 -10.11 -28.49 4.68
CA ARG A 62 -10.75 -29.77 5.07
C ARG A 62 -9.73 -30.73 5.68
N LYS A 63 -8.55 -30.87 5.07
CA LYS A 63 -7.45 -31.70 5.61
C LYS A 63 -6.99 -31.22 6.99
N LEU A 64 -6.79 -29.91 7.17
CA LEU A 64 -6.40 -29.33 8.46
C LEU A 64 -7.47 -29.56 9.55
N ARG A 65 -8.76 -29.47 9.21
CA ARG A 65 -9.84 -29.77 10.15
C ARG A 65 -9.90 -31.24 10.54
N ALA A 66 -9.64 -32.16 9.60
CA ALA A 66 -9.57 -33.58 9.90
C ALA A 66 -8.41 -33.89 10.85
N ILE A 67 -7.22 -33.33 10.59
CA ILE A 67 -6.05 -33.44 11.49
C ILE A 67 -6.36 -32.88 12.87
N GLN A 68 -7.03 -31.72 12.95
CA GLN A 68 -7.43 -31.16 14.24
C GLN A 68 -8.40 -32.07 15.00
N ALA A 69 -9.38 -32.65 14.32
CA ALA A 69 -10.33 -33.58 14.93
C ALA A 69 -9.66 -34.87 15.43
N GLU A 70 -8.64 -35.37 14.73
CA GLU A 70 -7.81 -36.50 15.18
C GLU A 70 -7.01 -36.14 16.44
N ILE A 71 -6.37 -34.96 16.47
CA ILE A 71 -5.65 -34.45 17.65
C ILE A 71 -6.58 -34.31 18.85
N ASP A 72 -7.77 -33.75 18.65
CA ASP A 72 -8.76 -33.55 19.71
C ASP A 72 -9.31 -34.90 20.22
N ALA A 73 -9.49 -35.89 19.35
CA ALA A 73 -9.90 -37.24 19.72
C ALA A 73 -8.82 -38.01 20.49
N GLU A 74 -7.54 -37.89 20.10
CA GLU A 74 -6.41 -38.48 20.86
C GLU A 74 -6.27 -37.85 22.25
N GLN A 75 -6.60 -36.56 22.40
CA GLN A 75 -6.61 -35.88 23.70
C GLN A 75 -7.81 -36.29 24.57
N ALA A 76 -8.98 -36.54 23.97
CA ALA A 76 -10.18 -37.01 24.67
C ALA A 76 -10.03 -38.45 25.20
N VAL A 77 -9.40 -39.36 24.43
CA VAL A 77 -9.16 -40.75 24.87
C VAL A 77 -8.18 -40.82 26.06
N LYS A 78 -7.30 -39.83 26.23
CA LYS A 78 -6.43 -39.71 27.42
C LYS A 78 -7.16 -39.27 28.68
N LEU A 79 -8.39 -38.76 28.58
CA LEU A 79 -9.16 -38.18 29.68
C LEU A 79 -10.29 -39.09 30.21
N GLU A 80 -10.70 -40.12 29.47
CA GLU A 80 -11.85 -40.99 29.84
C GLU A 80 -11.48 -42.40 30.36
N GLY A 81 -10.20 -42.64 30.68
CA GLY A 81 -9.70 -43.94 31.14
C GLY A 81 -10.01 -44.34 32.60
N GLU A 82 -10.86 -43.61 33.34
CA GLU A 82 -11.18 -43.93 34.74
C GLU A 82 -12.68 -44.19 34.99
N THR A 83 -13.00 -45.49 35.08
CA THR A 83 -14.04 -46.17 35.89
C THR A 83 -15.52 -46.27 35.46
N LEU A 84 -15.94 -47.54 35.39
CA LEU A 84 -17.26 -48.15 35.17
C LEU A 84 -18.02 -48.37 36.50
N GLN A 85 -19.37 -48.49 36.47
CA GLN A 85 -20.12 -49.69 36.95
C GLN A 85 -21.66 -49.59 36.76
N THR A 86 -22.33 -50.74 36.87
CA THR A 86 -23.54 -51.24 36.16
C THR A 86 -24.84 -51.31 36.99
N GLY A 87 -26.02 -51.31 36.33
CA GLY A 87 -27.29 -51.84 36.88
C GLY A 87 -28.54 -51.67 35.99
N HIS A 88 -29.34 -52.73 35.77
CA HIS A 88 -30.67 -52.74 35.07
C HIS A 88 -31.83 -52.43 36.06
N PRO A 89 -32.98 -51.79 35.65
CA PRO A 89 -34.19 -52.56 35.25
C PRO A 89 -35.28 -51.85 34.34
N THR A 90 -36.14 -52.69 33.72
CA THR A 90 -37.57 -52.57 33.27
C THR A 90 -38.19 -51.28 32.67
N MET A 91 -38.91 -51.41 31.53
CA MET A 91 -39.62 -50.34 30.79
C MET A 91 -40.97 -49.88 31.41
N PRO A 92 -41.27 -48.57 31.43
CA PRO A 92 -42.61 -48.05 31.67
C PRO A 92 -43.31 -47.60 30.37
N THR A 93 -44.62 -47.83 30.28
CA THR A 93 -45.50 -47.27 29.23
C THR A 93 -45.83 -45.81 29.55
N VAL A 94 -45.58 -44.90 28.59
CA VAL A 94 -45.79 -43.45 28.77
C VAL A 94 -47.24 -43.05 28.45
N HIS A 95 -47.93 -42.46 29.41
CA HIS A 95 -49.19 -41.75 29.18
C HIS A 95 -48.90 -40.30 28.72
N ILE A 96 -49.33 -39.98 27.50
CA ILE A 96 -49.24 -38.64 26.89
C ILE A 96 -50.12 -37.66 27.69
N SER A 97 -49.54 -36.56 28.19
CA SER A 97 -50.25 -35.56 28.99
C SER A 97 -51.21 -34.72 28.14
N ARG A 98 -52.30 -34.19 28.74
CA ARG A 98 -53.30 -33.33 28.05
C ARG A 98 -52.69 -32.09 27.37
N THR A 99 -51.52 -31.65 27.83
CA THR A 99 -50.75 -30.56 27.21
C THR A 99 -50.18 -30.93 25.85
N GLU A 100 -49.76 -32.18 25.65
CA GLU A 100 -49.23 -32.67 24.39
C GLU A 100 -50.32 -32.76 23.30
N GLN A 101 -51.55 -33.11 23.69
CA GLN A 101 -52.69 -33.14 22.76
C GLN A 101 -53.05 -31.74 22.25
N LYS A 102 -53.15 -30.75 23.14
CA LYS A 102 -53.39 -29.36 22.74
C LYS A 102 -52.28 -28.81 21.84
N LEU A 103 -51.03 -29.17 22.12
CA LEU A 103 -49.89 -28.80 21.28
C LEU A 103 -50.05 -29.38 19.86
N ARG A 104 -50.41 -30.67 19.76
CA ARG A 104 -50.62 -31.33 18.46
C ARG A 104 -51.78 -30.74 17.66
N GLU A 105 -52.88 -30.37 18.31
CA GLU A 105 -54.01 -29.68 17.64
C GLU A 105 -53.62 -28.30 17.13
N PHE A 106 -52.90 -27.52 17.95
CA PHE A 106 -52.38 -26.21 17.57
C PHE A 106 -51.42 -26.32 16.36
N TRP A 107 -50.48 -27.27 16.40
CA TRP A 107 -49.55 -27.56 15.30
C TRP A 107 -50.27 -27.99 14.03
N ARG A 108 -51.35 -28.78 14.12
CA ARG A 108 -52.14 -29.20 12.95
C ARG A 108 -52.89 -28.03 12.30
N GLY A 109 -53.44 -27.12 13.09
CA GLY A 109 -54.17 -25.94 12.59
C GLY A 109 -53.27 -24.85 12.00
N HIS A 110 -52.07 -24.66 12.56
CA HIS A 110 -51.18 -23.53 12.23
C HIS A 110 -49.90 -23.95 11.50
N ARG A 111 -49.83 -25.18 10.97
CA ARG A 111 -48.62 -25.70 10.27
C ARG A 111 -48.12 -24.77 9.16
N ALA A 112 -49.02 -24.16 8.39
CA ALA A 112 -48.66 -23.29 7.28
C ALA A 112 -48.12 -21.93 7.77
N THR A 113 -48.78 -21.32 8.76
CA THR A 113 -48.34 -20.03 9.32
C THR A 113 -47.05 -20.16 10.13
N MET A 114 -46.85 -21.28 10.84
CA MET A 114 -45.59 -21.57 11.52
C MET A 114 -44.43 -21.81 10.56
N MET A 115 -44.65 -22.48 9.42
CA MET A 115 -43.61 -22.62 8.40
C MET A 115 -43.21 -21.27 7.79
N VAL A 116 -44.17 -20.39 7.55
CA VAL A 116 -43.89 -19.03 7.07
C VAL A 116 -43.13 -18.23 8.12
N ALA A 117 -43.56 -18.24 9.38
CA ALA A 117 -42.89 -17.54 10.47
C ALA A 117 -41.46 -18.04 10.71
N ALA A 118 -41.25 -19.36 10.68
CA ALA A 118 -39.92 -19.96 10.78
C ALA A 118 -39.01 -19.54 9.61
N SER A 119 -39.55 -19.47 8.40
CA SER A 119 -38.80 -19.04 7.21
C SER A 119 -38.37 -17.58 7.29
N VAL A 120 -39.27 -16.70 7.76
CA VAL A 120 -38.97 -15.28 7.96
C VAL A 120 -37.91 -15.10 9.06
N ALA A 121 -38.00 -15.85 10.16
CA ALA A 121 -36.99 -15.81 11.22
C ALA A 121 -35.61 -16.29 10.73
N VAL A 122 -35.56 -17.37 9.96
CA VAL A 122 -34.30 -17.88 9.37
C VAL A 122 -33.71 -16.87 8.39
N MET A 123 -34.52 -16.27 7.51
CA MET A 123 -34.04 -15.24 6.59
C MET A 123 -33.52 -14.01 7.33
N ALA A 124 -34.22 -13.53 8.36
CA ALA A 124 -33.79 -12.37 9.13
C ALA A 124 -32.45 -12.61 9.84
N VAL A 125 -32.24 -13.80 10.43
CA VAL A 125 -30.95 -14.16 11.04
C VAL A 125 -29.87 -14.26 9.96
N PHE A 126 -30.17 -14.84 8.80
CA PHE A 126 -29.21 -15.02 7.72
C PHE A 126 -28.80 -13.68 7.10
N THR A 127 -29.74 -12.76 6.85
CA THR A 127 -29.44 -11.41 6.35
C THR A 127 -28.67 -10.59 7.37
N THR A 128 -28.96 -10.73 8.66
CA THR A 128 -28.20 -10.06 9.72
C THR A 128 -26.76 -10.60 9.80
N LEU A 129 -26.56 -11.91 9.72
CA LEU A 129 -25.23 -12.53 9.73
C LEU A 129 -24.42 -12.18 8.48
N LEU A 130 -25.01 -12.26 7.30
CA LEU A 130 -24.37 -11.84 6.04
C LEU A 130 -24.06 -10.34 6.04
N GLY A 131 -24.97 -9.51 6.55
CA GLY A 131 -24.76 -8.07 6.70
C GLY A 131 -23.59 -7.74 7.64
N ILE A 132 -23.47 -8.46 8.76
CA ILE A 132 -22.33 -8.31 9.69
C ILE A 132 -21.02 -8.78 9.03
N GLU A 133 -21.03 -9.88 8.29
CA GLU A 133 -19.83 -10.35 7.58
C GLU A 133 -19.40 -9.40 6.46
N TRP A 134 -20.36 -8.87 5.70
CA TRP A 134 -20.11 -7.88 4.64
C TRP A 134 -19.63 -6.55 5.21
N TRP A 135 -20.24 -6.06 6.29
CA TRP A 135 -19.75 -4.90 7.04
C TRP A 135 -18.32 -5.13 7.55
N ARG A 136 -18.06 -6.27 8.20
CA ARG A 136 -16.71 -6.62 8.69
C ARG A 136 -15.71 -6.75 7.55
N ALA A 137 -16.09 -7.26 6.39
CA ALA A 137 -15.23 -7.36 5.21
C ALA A 137 -14.88 -5.99 4.65
N SER A 138 -15.85 -5.08 4.57
CA SER A 138 -15.66 -3.68 4.18
C SER A 138 -14.86 -2.85 5.20
N GLN A 139 -14.75 -3.32 6.44
CA GLN A 139 -13.93 -2.71 7.49
C GLN A 139 -12.59 -3.41 7.74
N LYS A 140 -12.21 -4.46 6.99
CA LYS A 140 -10.88 -5.06 7.15
C LYS A 140 -9.82 -4.00 6.78
N PRO A 141 -9.01 -3.50 7.73
CA PRO A 141 -7.93 -2.62 7.39
C PRO A 141 -7.00 -3.40 6.47
N SER A 142 -6.61 -2.81 5.34
CA SER A 142 -5.51 -3.35 4.53
C SER A 142 -4.28 -3.59 5.42
N LEU A 143 -3.34 -4.44 5.01
CA LEU A 143 -2.09 -4.69 5.78
C LEU A 143 -1.37 -3.37 6.22
N TYR A 144 -1.65 -2.27 5.53
CA TYR A 144 -1.30 -0.90 5.87
C TYR A 144 -1.83 -0.44 7.25
N GLY A 145 -3.09 -0.73 7.58
CA GLY A 145 -3.76 -0.35 8.82
C GLY A 145 -3.08 -0.90 10.07
N TYR A 146 -2.54 -2.12 10.03
CA TYR A 146 -1.76 -2.67 11.15
C TYR A 146 -0.45 -1.93 11.38
N THR A 147 0.22 -1.47 10.32
CA THR A 147 1.47 -0.68 10.45
C THR A 147 1.21 0.74 10.92
N VAL A 148 0.08 1.34 10.53
CA VAL A 148 -0.34 2.68 11.01
C VAL A 148 -0.80 2.59 12.46
N LEU A 149 -1.60 1.58 12.81
CA LEU A 149 -2.08 1.34 14.17
C LEU A 149 -0.94 1.04 15.14
N ARG A 150 0.05 0.22 14.74
CA ARG A 150 1.25 -0.02 15.55
C ARG A 150 2.04 1.28 15.78
N ARG A 151 2.14 2.14 14.76
CA ARG A 151 2.76 3.47 14.87
C ARG A 151 1.99 4.39 15.82
N GLU A 152 0.66 4.36 15.79
CA GLU A 152 -0.23 5.09 16.70
C GLU A 152 -0.05 4.62 18.15
N VAL A 153 -0.01 3.31 18.38
CA VAL A 153 0.18 2.72 19.71
C VAL A 153 1.55 3.06 20.30
N GLU A 154 2.62 2.98 19.50
CA GLU A 154 3.96 3.39 19.96
C GLU A 154 4.03 4.91 20.22
N ARG A 155 3.31 5.73 19.45
CA ARG A 155 3.17 7.16 19.68
C ARG A 155 2.42 7.45 20.99
N ILE A 156 1.32 6.75 21.27
CA ILE A 156 0.55 6.88 22.52
C ILE A 156 1.41 6.47 23.72
N LYS A 157 2.14 5.35 23.62
CA LYS A 157 3.06 4.91 24.68
C LYS A 157 4.15 5.95 24.97
N ARG A 158 4.74 6.55 23.93
CA ARG A 158 5.75 7.61 24.08
C ARG A 158 5.15 8.88 24.67
N LYS A 159 3.97 9.33 24.22
CA LYS A 159 3.25 10.47 24.79
C LYS A 159 2.90 10.24 26.26
N GLN A 160 2.44 9.04 26.64
CA GLN A 160 2.16 8.70 28.03
C GLN A 160 3.43 8.73 28.88
N ARG A 161 4.56 8.19 28.38
CA ARG A 161 5.86 8.26 29.07
C ARG A 161 6.37 9.69 29.23
N ALA A 162 6.28 10.51 28.19
CA ALA A 162 6.67 11.93 28.25
C ALA A 162 5.78 12.71 29.24
N MET A 163 4.48 12.42 29.28
CA MET A 163 3.56 13.01 30.24
C MET A 163 3.83 12.56 31.68
N THR A 164 4.21 11.29 31.89
CA THR A 164 4.61 10.81 33.23
C THR A 164 5.93 11.44 33.70
N LEU A 165 6.88 11.68 32.79
CA LEU A 165 8.13 12.39 33.09
C LEU A 165 7.89 13.88 33.37
N ALA A 166 7.00 14.54 32.62
CA ALA A 166 6.63 15.94 32.86
C ALA A 166 5.91 16.13 34.22
N LEU A 167 5.10 15.16 34.65
CA LEU A 167 4.48 15.15 35.98
C LEU A 167 5.50 14.97 37.12
N GLN A 168 6.69 14.45 36.83
CA GLN A 168 7.78 14.26 37.80
C GLN A 168 8.72 15.48 37.91
N GLY A 169 8.38 16.62 37.29
CA GLY A 169 9.09 17.89 37.52
C GLY A 169 10.48 17.98 36.89
N GLN A 170 10.81 17.13 35.90
CA GLN A 170 11.99 17.32 35.06
C GLN A 170 11.59 18.10 33.80
N GLU A 171 11.89 19.40 33.79
CA GLU A 171 11.74 20.25 32.61
C GLU A 171 12.76 19.86 31.53
N GLU A 172 12.27 19.18 30.48
CA GLU A 172 12.49 19.63 29.10
C GLU A 172 11.11 19.64 28.45
N LEU A 173 10.66 20.81 27.97
CA LEU A 173 9.43 20.91 27.18
C LEU A 173 9.50 19.85 26.07
N PRO A 174 8.52 18.92 25.98
CA PRO A 174 8.54 17.95 24.91
C PRO A 174 8.50 18.73 23.60
N VAL A 175 9.61 18.70 22.85
CA VAL A 175 9.60 19.03 21.43
C VAL A 175 8.43 18.23 20.89
N LYS A 176 7.32 18.90 20.51
CA LYS A 176 6.14 18.23 19.92
C LYS A 176 6.71 17.18 18.96
N ASP A 177 6.47 15.89 19.14
CA ASP A 177 7.03 14.94 18.17
C ASP A 177 6.34 15.23 16.83
N GLY A 178 7.06 15.89 15.92
CA GLY A 178 6.57 16.23 14.60
C GLY A 178 5.99 14.98 13.95
N LYS A 179 4.84 15.13 13.29
CA LYS A 179 4.26 14.03 12.51
C LYS A 179 5.27 13.74 11.40
N PHE A 180 5.75 12.50 11.36
CA PHE A 180 6.70 12.05 10.35
C PHE A 180 6.17 12.41 8.95
N SER A 181 6.94 13.13 8.15
CA SER A 181 6.44 13.64 6.89
C SER A 181 7.51 13.71 5.82
N GLY A 182 7.67 12.64 5.04
CA GLY A 182 8.36 12.72 3.75
C GLY A 182 9.89 12.83 3.77
N THR A 183 10.43 12.85 2.56
CA THR A 183 11.84 13.08 2.26
C THR A 183 11.98 14.44 1.60
N GLY A 184 13.09 15.12 1.85
CA GLY A 184 13.53 16.24 1.03
C GLY A 184 14.99 16.09 0.66
N PHE A 185 15.48 16.87 -0.30
CA PHE A 185 16.89 16.88 -0.66
C PHE A 185 17.38 18.29 -0.97
N ALA A 186 18.69 18.52 -0.77
CA ALA A 186 19.32 19.81 -1.04
C ALA A 186 19.26 20.13 -2.53
N LEU A 187 18.77 21.32 -2.88
CA LEU A 187 18.67 21.85 -4.24
C LEU A 187 19.90 22.67 -4.62
N THR A 188 20.38 23.48 -3.68
CA THR A 188 21.49 24.40 -3.86
C THR A 188 22.44 24.34 -2.67
N ALA A 189 23.69 24.77 -2.87
CA ALA A 189 24.72 24.76 -1.83
C ALA A 189 24.37 25.65 -0.62
N ASP A 190 23.60 26.70 -0.84
CA ASP A 190 23.37 27.77 0.12
C ASP A 190 22.17 27.52 1.05
N GLY A 191 21.42 26.41 0.88
CA GLY A 191 20.39 25.99 1.85
C GLY A 191 18.97 25.93 1.34
N TYR A 192 18.75 25.87 0.02
CA TYR A 192 17.45 25.55 -0.54
C TYR A 192 17.29 24.04 -0.68
N LEU A 193 16.08 23.54 -0.40
CA LEU A 193 15.73 22.13 -0.49
C LEU A 193 14.44 21.96 -1.29
N VAL A 194 14.25 20.77 -1.85
CA VAL A 194 13.00 20.36 -2.49
C VAL A 194 12.34 19.25 -1.68
N THR A 195 11.01 19.29 -1.61
CA THR A 195 10.15 18.20 -1.13
C THR A 195 8.84 18.21 -1.92
N SER A 196 7.93 17.29 -1.60
CA SER A 196 6.56 17.30 -2.14
C SER A 196 5.68 18.32 -1.41
N TYR A 197 4.70 18.90 -2.09
CA TYR A 197 3.78 19.85 -1.47
C TYR A 197 2.89 19.17 -0.40
N HIS A 198 2.34 17.99 -0.70
CA HIS A 198 1.48 17.26 0.25
C HIS A 198 2.20 16.87 1.55
N VAL A 199 3.54 16.85 1.54
CA VAL A 199 4.36 16.59 2.74
C VAL A 199 4.31 17.77 3.71
N ILE A 200 4.22 19.00 3.21
CA ILE A 200 4.25 20.22 4.03
C ILE A 200 2.88 20.88 4.20
N GLN A 201 1.85 20.33 3.56
CA GLN A 201 0.51 20.91 3.56
C GLN A 201 -0.07 20.96 4.99
N GLY A 202 -0.51 22.15 5.41
CA GLY A 202 -1.11 22.36 6.73
C GLY A 202 -0.12 22.35 7.90
N ALA A 203 1.19 22.41 7.63
CA ALA A 203 2.21 22.47 8.67
C ALA A 203 2.34 23.90 9.24
N ASP A 204 2.30 24.02 10.57
CA ASP A 204 2.61 25.26 11.29
C ASP A 204 4.12 25.54 11.33
N SER A 205 4.93 24.48 11.41
CA SER A 205 6.39 24.59 11.35
C SER A 205 7.05 23.36 10.75
N LEU A 206 8.22 23.57 10.15
CA LEU A 206 9.00 22.56 9.45
C LEU A 206 10.41 22.44 10.05
N LEU A 207 10.82 21.21 10.32
CA LEU A 207 12.21 20.86 10.63
C LEU A 207 12.76 19.91 9.58
N ILE A 208 14.01 20.12 9.20
CA ILE A 208 14.77 19.24 8.30
C ILE A 208 15.78 18.50 9.15
N GLU A 209 15.76 17.17 9.14
CA GLU A 209 16.69 16.33 9.90
C GLU A 209 17.63 15.57 8.97
N GLY A 210 18.93 15.77 9.15
CA GLY A 210 19.98 15.05 8.43
C GLY A 210 20.36 13.73 9.09
N ARG A 211 21.26 12.99 8.43
CA ARG A 211 21.73 11.67 8.87
C ARG A 211 22.26 11.65 10.32
N ASP A 212 22.99 12.67 10.73
CA ASP A 212 23.58 12.75 12.07
C ASP A 212 22.61 13.33 13.12
N LYS A 213 21.29 13.27 12.83
CA LYS A 213 20.21 13.85 13.65
C LYS A 213 20.31 15.36 13.85
N GLN A 214 21.16 16.03 13.08
CA GLN A 214 21.20 17.49 13.02
C GLN A 214 19.88 17.99 12.46
N ARG A 215 19.27 18.94 13.15
CA ARG A 215 17.98 19.52 12.79
C ARG A 215 18.16 20.98 12.41
N PHE A 216 17.46 21.37 11.35
CA PHE A 216 17.38 22.76 10.93
C PHE A 216 15.95 23.22 10.78
N ARG A 217 15.64 24.44 11.21
CA ARG A 217 14.37 25.08 10.90
C ARG A 217 14.34 25.49 9.44
N ALA A 218 13.26 25.15 8.75
CA ALA A 218 13.03 25.54 7.37
C ALA A 218 11.66 26.21 7.21
N GLU A 219 11.53 27.01 6.15
CA GLU A 219 10.29 27.67 5.76
C GLU A 219 10.03 27.43 4.27
N PRO A 220 8.77 27.26 3.86
CA PRO A 220 8.43 27.18 2.44
C PRO A 220 8.61 28.55 1.80
N VAL A 221 9.42 28.62 0.74
CA VAL A 221 9.59 29.83 -0.08
C VAL A 221 8.74 29.78 -1.35
N PHE A 222 8.37 28.58 -1.78
CA PHE A 222 7.49 28.36 -2.92
C PHE A 222 6.78 27.02 -2.79
N SER A 223 5.53 26.98 -3.24
CA SER A 223 4.69 25.78 -3.24
C SER A 223 3.88 25.74 -4.54
N ASP A 224 3.85 24.56 -5.16
CA ASP A 224 3.06 24.26 -6.34
C ASP A 224 2.17 23.05 -6.06
N VAL A 225 0.87 23.35 -5.93
CA VAL A 225 -0.16 22.36 -5.63
C VAL A 225 -0.40 21.44 -6.83
N ALA A 226 -0.30 21.95 -8.05
CA ALA A 226 -0.64 21.20 -9.26
C ALA A 226 0.39 20.10 -9.55
N HIS A 227 1.67 20.39 -9.32
CA HIS A 227 2.76 19.44 -9.59
C HIS A 227 3.35 18.80 -8.33
N ASP A 228 2.70 19.00 -7.18
CA ASP A 228 3.06 18.45 -5.88
C ASP A 228 4.52 18.74 -5.48
N LEU A 229 4.96 20.00 -5.63
CA LEU A 229 6.33 20.43 -5.29
C LEU A 229 6.34 21.57 -4.28
N ALA A 230 7.34 21.56 -3.42
CA ALA A 230 7.66 22.69 -2.55
C ALA A 230 9.16 22.92 -2.48
N ILE A 231 9.55 24.19 -2.49
CA ILE A 231 10.93 24.63 -2.23
C ILE A 231 10.98 25.22 -0.83
N LEU A 232 11.89 24.69 -0.02
CA LEU A 232 12.12 25.10 1.35
C LEU A 232 13.45 25.84 1.47
N ARG A 233 13.54 26.74 2.45
CA ARG A 233 14.78 27.43 2.79
C ARG A 233 15.10 27.24 4.27
N ILE A 234 16.33 26.86 4.57
CA ILE A 234 16.84 26.84 5.96
C ILE A 234 16.98 28.28 6.47
N LYS A 235 16.48 28.53 7.69
CA LYS A 235 16.48 29.84 8.36
C LYS A 235 17.45 29.94 9.55
N ASP A 236 18.13 28.85 9.89
CA ASP A 236 19.05 28.84 11.05
C ASP A 236 20.34 29.60 10.75
N LYS A 237 20.77 30.42 11.72
CA LYS A 237 21.96 31.29 11.59
C LYS A 237 23.27 30.50 11.54
N ASP A 238 23.30 29.33 12.16
CA ASP A 238 24.50 28.46 12.23
C ASP A 238 24.63 27.55 11.01
N PHE A 239 23.72 27.67 10.03
CA PHE A 239 23.77 26.88 8.81
C PHE A 239 24.84 27.43 7.85
N ASN A 240 25.94 26.67 7.71
CA ASN A 240 27.10 27.05 6.89
C ASN A 240 27.01 26.61 5.41
N GLY A 241 25.84 26.17 4.95
CA GLY A 241 25.67 25.61 3.61
C GLY A 241 25.92 24.11 3.53
N PHE A 242 25.42 23.49 2.46
CA PHE A 242 25.63 22.07 2.16
C PHE A 242 26.98 21.81 1.43
N GLY A 243 27.71 22.86 1.08
CA GLY A 243 28.87 22.75 0.21
C GLY A 243 28.49 22.29 -1.20
N ARG A 244 29.39 21.59 -1.88
CA ARG A 244 29.18 21.16 -3.26
C ARG A 244 28.30 19.91 -3.33
N LEU A 245 27.10 20.04 -3.88
CA LEU A 245 26.20 18.93 -4.12
C LEU A 245 26.85 17.90 -5.09
N PRO A 246 26.65 16.59 -4.85
CA PRO A 246 27.40 15.54 -5.55
C PRO A 246 26.78 15.13 -6.88
N TYR A 247 25.56 15.58 -7.19
CA TYR A 247 24.82 15.21 -8.39
C TYR A 247 24.64 16.43 -9.31
N SER A 248 24.36 16.21 -10.58
CA SER A 248 23.87 17.26 -11.49
C SER A 248 22.51 16.88 -12.02
N PHE A 249 21.85 17.80 -12.70
CA PHE A 249 20.61 17.50 -13.38
C PHE A 249 20.87 16.82 -14.74
N LYS A 250 19.97 15.92 -15.14
CA LYS A 250 20.04 15.33 -16.48
C LYS A 250 19.73 16.39 -17.53
N ARG A 251 20.54 16.42 -18.58
CA ARG A 251 20.29 17.26 -19.78
C ARG A 251 19.39 16.46 -20.72
N GLY A 252 18.22 17.02 -21.04
CA GLY A 252 17.21 16.35 -21.85
C GLY A 252 16.32 15.41 -21.04
N THR A 253 15.46 14.68 -21.73
CA THR A 253 14.51 13.75 -21.12
C THR A 253 15.13 12.38 -20.88
N ALA A 254 14.67 11.67 -19.86
CA ALA A 254 15.02 10.29 -19.63
C ALA A 254 14.25 9.35 -20.59
N ASP A 255 14.88 8.24 -20.94
CA ASP A 255 14.37 7.28 -21.93
C ASP A 255 13.60 6.13 -21.26
N LEU A 256 12.67 5.52 -22.01
CA LEU A 256 11.93 4.34 -21.53
C LEU A 256 12.91 3.20 -21.23
N GLY A 257 12.68 2.52 -20.09
CA GLY A 257 13.54 1.42 -19.63
C GLY A 257 14.87 1.88 -19.02
N GLU A 258 15.16 3.19 -18.97
CA GLU A 258 16.33 3.70 -18.28
C GLU A 258 16.30 3.31 -16.80
N LYS A 259 17.41 2.79 -16.27
CA LYS A 259 17.53 2.43 -14.86
C LYS A 259 17.53 3.67 -13.99
N VAL A 260 16.69 3.65 -12.96
CA VAL A 260 16.50 4.78 -12.05
C VAL A 260 16.51 4.32 -10.61
N TYR A 261 16.84 5.21 -9.70
CA TYR A 261 16.81 4.93 -8.28
C TYR A 261 16.48 6.16 -7.44
N THR A 262 16.08 5.90 -6.21
CA THR A 262 15.84 6.92 -5.20
C THR A 262 16.39 6.46 -3.86
N ILE A 263 16.74 7.43 -3.02
CA ILE A 263 16.97 7.22 -1.61
C ILE A 263 16.07 8.18 -0.83
N GLY A 264 15.56 7.73 0.30
CA GLY A 264 14.70 8.56 1.13
C GLY A 264 14.45 7.93 2.48
N TYR A 265 13.60 8.59 3.25
CA TYR A 265 13.24 8.22 4.59
C TYR A 265 11.74 7.86 4.62
N PRO A 266 11.37 6.61 4.32
CA PRO A 266 10.04 6.08 4.64
C PRO A 266 9.88 5.77 6.13
N ARG A 267 11.00 5.73 6.86
CA ARG A 267 11.15 5.56 8.31
C ARG A 267 12.38 6.36 8.78
N GLU A 268 12.83 6.16 10.02
CA GLU A 268 14.03 6.84 10.56
C GLU A 268 15.31 6.51 9.78
N ASP A 269 15.41 5.29 9.26
CA ASP A 269 16.55 4.87 8.45
C ASP A 269 16.38 5.28 6.98
N LEU A 270 17.51 5.64 6.38
CA LEU A 270 17.62 5.84 4.93
C LEU A 270 17.37 4.51 4.20
N VAL A 271 16.44 4.53 3.26
CA VAL A 271 16.08 3.39 2.42
C VAL A 271 16.43 3.69 0.97
N PHE A 272 16.99 2.68 0.30
CA PHE A 272 17.26 2.68 -1.13
C PHE A 272 16.18 1.90 -1.86
N ASN A 273 15.69 2.43 -2.98
CA ASN A 273 14.82 1.73 -3.91
C ASN A 273 15.27 2.01 -5.36
N ASP A 274 15.17 1.01 -6.23
CA ASP A 274 15.48 1.13 -7.65
C ASP A 274 14.39 0.52 -8.54
N GLY A 275 14.53 0.80 -9.83
CA GLY A 275 13.60 0.37 -10.86
C GLY A 275 14.01 0.94 -12.21
N SER A 276 13.01 1.19 -13.04
CA SER A 276 13.14 1.71 -14.39
C SER A 276 12.12 2.81 -14.65
N LEU A 277 12.40 3.65 -15.64
CA LEU A 277 11.42 4.58 -16.17
C LEU A 277 10.42 3.82 -17.04
N SER A 278 9.15 3.86 -16.66
CA SER A 278 8.06 3.12 -17.29
C SER A 278 7.33 3.94 -18.37
N ALA A 279 7.18 5.25 -18.16
CA ALA A 279 6.58 6.15 -19.15
C ALA A 279 7.18 7.56 -19.05
N ARG A 280 7.20 8.27 -20.19
CA ARG A 280 7.68 9.66 -20.30
C ARG A 280 6.63 10.70 -19.91
N SER A 281 5.44 10.27 -19.53
CA SER A 281 4.31 11.08 -19.09
C SER A 281 3.67 10.45 -17.86
N GLY A 282 2.94 11.25 -17.09
CA GLY A 282 2.07 10.82 -16.00
C GLY A 282 0.71 10.32 -16.48
N PHE A 283 -0.23 10.29 -15.55
CA PHE A 283 -1.63 9.97 -15.82
C PHE A 283 -2.21 10.89 -16.91
N GLU A 284 -3.08 10.34 -17.76
CA GLU A 284 -3.71 11.06 -18.89
C GLU A 284 -2.73 11.81 -19.83
N GLY A 285 -1.47 11.40 -19.87
CA GLY A 285 -0.46 12.01 -20.75
C GLY A 285 0.18 13.27 -20.18
N ASP A 286 0.06 13.53 -18.87
CA ASP A 286 0.69 14.69 -18.23
C ASP A 286 2.21 14.73 -18.48
N SER A 287 2.64 15.77 -19.19
CA SER A 287 4.03 15.94 -19.58
C SER A 287 4.97 16.37 -18.44
N ALA A 288 4.44 16.79 -17.28
CA ALA A 288 5.23 17.21 -16.13
C ALA A 288 5.79 16.04 -15.32
N PHE A 289 5.29 14.82 -15.53
CA PHE A 289 5.64 13.64 -14.75
C PHE A 289 6.32 12.54 -15.56
N TYR A 290 7.12 11.73 -14.87
CA TYR A 290 7.53 10.39 -15.29
C TYR A 290 6.72 9.34 -14.54
N GLN A 291 6.37 8.25 -15.22
CA GLN A 291 5.94 7.03 -14.54
C GLN A 291 7.15 6.13 -14.33
N ILE A 292 7.29 5.54 -13.14
CA ILE A 292 8.42 4.71 -12.73
C ILE A 292 7.94 3.38 -12.14
N SER A 293 8.80 2.36 -12.20
CA SER A 293 8.56 1.05 -11.58
C SER A 293 9.13 0.93 -10.16
N ILE A 294 9.65 2.02 -9.60
CA ILE A 294 10.16 2.05 -8.22
C ILE A 294 8.99 1.81 -7.24
N PRO A 295 9.13 0.90 -6.26
CA PRO A 295 8.17 0.75 -5.17
C PRO A 295 8.12 2.03 -4.31
N VAL A 296 7.17 2.92 -4.58
CA VAL A 296 6.97 4.13 -3.78
C VAL A 296 6.08 3.80 -2.58
N ASN A 297 6.69 3.87 -1.39
CA ASN A 297 6.01 3.78 -0.10
C ASN A 297 5.91 5.17 0.54
N PRO A 298 4.96 5.40 1.47
CA PRO A 298 4.88 6.64 2.22
C PRO A 298 6.23 7.00 2.86
N GLY A 299 6.63 8.26 2.65
CA GLY A 299 7.89 8.84 3.11
C GLY A 299 9.01 8.87 2.07
N ASN A 300 8.91 8.15 0.95
CA ASN A 300 9.79 8.41 -0.22
C ASN A 300 9.40 9.69 -0.99
N SER A 301 8.16 10.17 -0.82
CA SER A 301 7.67 11.42 -1.41
C SER A 301 8.61 12.58 -1.09
N GLY A 302 8.94 13.38 -2.10
CA GLY A 302 9.88 14.49 -2.05
C GLY A 302 11.35 14.07 -2.20
N GLY A 303 11.64 12.77 -2.28
CA GLY A 303 12.99 12.26 -2.50
C GLY A 303 13.50 12.46 -3.94
N PRO A 304 14.83 12.47 -4.15
CA PRO A 304 15.41 12.63 -5.48
C PRO A 304 15.26 11.34 -6.29
N LEU A 305 14.88 11.46 -7.56
CA LEU A 305 14.92 10.39 -8.55
C LEU A 305 16.14 10.59 -9.44
N LEU A 306 17.05 9.62 -9.47
CA LEU A 306 18.31 9.69 -10.21
C LEU A 306 18.40 8.59 -11.27
N ASP A 307 19.08 8.89 -12.38
CA ASP A 307 19.50 7.87 -13.37
C ASP A 307 20.73 7.08 -12.87
N ASP A 308 21.13 6.04 -13.60
CA ASP A 308 22.25 5.17 -13.20
C ASP A 308 23.61 5.90 -13.05
N ARG A 309 23.77 7.04 -13.72
CA ARG A 309 24.96 7.90 -13.62
C ARG A 309 24.87 8.87 -12.44
N GLY A 310 23.77 8.86 -11.69
CA GLY A 310 23.51 9.78 -10.60
C GLY A 310 23.14 11.19 -11.05
N ASN A 311 22.58 11.34 -12.25
CA ASN A 311 21.94 12.61 -12.62
C ASN A 311 20.53 12.66 -12.04
N LEU A 312 20.14 13.78 -11.44
CA LEU A 312 18.78 14.04 -11.02
C LEU A 312 17.88 14.17 -12.25
N ILE A 313 16.85 13.32 -12.32
CA ILE A 313 15.85 13.33 -13.39
C ILE A 313 14.47 13.75 -12.91
N GLY A 314 14.23 13.74 -11.59
CA GLY A 314 12.96 14.17 -11.03
C GLY A 314 12.90 14.11 -9.52
N VAL A 315 11.71 14.39 -9.00
CA VAL A 315 11.35 14.34 -7.58
C VAL A 315 10.21 13.34 -7.43
N ILE A 316 10.33 12.40 -6.51
CA ILE A 316 9.26 11.42 -6.25
C ILE A 316 8.03 12.19 -5.76
N SER A 317 6.97 12.18 -6.56
CA SER A 317 5.64 12.61 -6.11
C SER A 317 4.93 11.35 -5.60
N GLY A 318 4.07 11.47 -4.60
CA GLY A 318 3.37 10.32 -4.03
C GLY A 318 2.53 9.55 -5.06
N ARG A 319 1.79 8.53 -4.63
CA ARG A 319 0.79 7.88 -5.50
C ARG A 319 -0.24 8.93 -5.93
N GLN A 320 -0.40 9.14 -7.24
CA GLN A 320 -1.53 9.90 -7.75
C GLN A 320 -2.80 9.12 -7.39
N MET A 321 -3.73 9.79 -6.70
CA MET A 321 -4.78 9.19 -5.86
C MET A 321 -5.78 8.26 -6.58
N ASP A 322 -5.72 8.14 -7.91
CA ASP A 322 -6.69 7.37 -8.71
C ASP A 322 -6.10 6.17 -9.50
N VAL A 323 -4.78 6.04 -9.61
CA VAL A 323 -4.18 4.92 -10.37
C VAL A 323 -3.60 3.90 -9.42
N GLN A 324 -4.37 2.84 -9.16
CA GLN A 324 -3.86 1.69 -8.42
C GLN A 324 -2.72 1.04 -9.23
N SER A 325 -1.49 1.21 -8.74
CA SER A 325 -0.23 0.49 -9.11
C SER A 325 0.86 1.30 -9.83
N ALA A 326 0.68 2.60 -10.12
CA ALA A 326 1.74 3.41 -10.74
C ALA A 326 2.40 4.38 -9.75
N ALA A 327 3.72 4.52 -9.83
CA ALA A 327 4.49 5.53 -9.11
C ALA A 327 4.90 6.65 -10.09
N PHE A 328 4.90 7.89 -9.61
CA PHE A 328 5.19 9.06 -10.44
C PHE A 328 6.32 9.90 -9.85
N ALA A 329 6.98 10.65 -10.73
CA ALA A 329 7.98 11.62 -10.33
C ALA A 329 7.87 12.89 -11.18
N THR A 330 7.84 14.04 -10.54
CA THR A 330 7.84 15.34 -11.23
C THR A 330 9.20 15.55 -11.89
N LYS A 331 9.22 15.92 -13.16
CA LYS A 331 10.46 16.02 -13.96
C LYS A 331 11.38 17.12 -13.41
N SER A 332 12.69 16.85 -13.41
CA SER A 332 13.69 17.83 -12.98
C SER A 332 13.77 19.05 -13.89
N SER A 333 13.34 18.94 -15.16
CA SER A 333 13.21 20.09 -16.07
C SER A 333 12.17 21.10 -15.57
N TYR A 334 11.07 20.61 -15.00
CA TYR A 334 10.05 21.47 -14.39
C TYR A 334 10.64 22.24 -13.20
N LEU A 335 11.38 21.52 -12.33
CA LEU A 335 12.09 22.12 -11.20
C LEU A 335 13.10 23.19 -11.64
N MET A 336 13.83 23.00 -12.75
CA MET A 336 14.70 24.04 -13.29
C MET A 336 13.93 25.30 -13.69
N HIS A 337 12.85 25.14 -14.46
CA HIS A 337 12.03 26.27 -14.90
C HIS A 337 11.41 27.03 -13.73
N LEU A 338 11.02 26.32 -12.66
CA LEU A 338 10.56 26.94 -11.41
C LEU A 338 11.65 27.79 -10.77
N VAL A 339 12.87 27.26 -10.62
CA VAL A 339 13.99 27.99 -10.04
C VAL A 339 14.35 29.23 -10.85
N ASP A 340 14.38 29.11 -12.18
CA ASP A 340 14.64 30.24 -13.09
C ASP A 340 13.57 31.32 -12.92
N SER A 341 12.29 30.91 -12.82
CA SER A 341 11.15 31.83 -12.62
C SER A 341 11.22 32.53 -11.27
N LEU A 342 11.62 31.82 -10.21
CA LEU A 342 11.82 32.40 -8.88
C LEU A 342 12.98 33.41 -8.87
N SER A 343 14.10 33.11 -9.55
CA SER A 343 15.20 34.06 -9.69
C SER A 343 14.77 35.33 -10.42
N ALA A 344 13.96 35.19 -11.48
CA ALA A 344 13.45 36.33 -12.23
C ALA A 344 12.47 37.19 -11.40
N ALA A 345 11.56 36.54 -10.68
CA ALA A 345 10.55 37.23 -9.86
C ALA A 345 11.15 37.93 -8.63
N ALA A 346 12.25 37.42 -8.08
CA ALA A 346 12.88 38.00 -6.89
C ALA A 346 13.53 39.37 -7.12
N GLY A 347 13.63 39.86 -8.38
CA GLY A 347 14.04 41.22 -8.74
C GLY A 347 15.41 41.69 -8.21
N SER A 348 16.14 40.80 -7.54
CA SER A 348 17.38 41.02 -6.82
C SER A 348 18.34 39.92 -7.27
N GLY A 349 19.63 40.21 -7.38
CA GLY A 349 20.65 39.30 -7.91
C GLY A 349 20.89 37.97 -7.14
N GLN A 350 19.87 37.41 -6.48
CA GLN A 350 19.86 36.05 -5.99
C GLN A 350 19.81 35.05 -7.15
N SER A 351 21.01 34.66 -7.59
CA SER A 351 21.18 33.52 -8.47
C SER A 351 21.16 32.24 -7.64
N TYR A 352 20.17 31.38 -7.85
CA TYR A 352 20.19 30.01 -7.33
C TYR A 352 21.30 29.23 -8.05
N SER A 353 22.41 28.98 -7.35
CA SER A 353 23.55 28.27 -7.94
C SER A 353 23.24 26.77 -8.00
N MET A 354 22.70 26.34 -9.15
CA MET A 354 22.39 24.94 -9.41
C MET A 354 23.67 24.11 -9.59
N PRO A 355 23.70 22.85 -9.13
CA PRO A 355 24.87 21.99 -9.26
C PRO A 355 25.16 21.64 -10.72
N ARG A 356 26.38 22.00 -11.18
CA ARG A 356 26.82 21.84 -12.56
C ARG A 356 27.64 20.56 -12.82
N GLY A 357 28.11 19.89 -11.76
CA GLY A 357 29.01 18.74 -11.86
C GLY A 357 28.45 17.50 -11.19
N ASN A 358 28.64 16.35 -11.81
CA ASN A 358 28.22 15.07 -11.27
C ASN A 358 29.42 14.30 -10.70
N GLN A 359 29.52 14.24 -9.37
CA GLN A 359 30.53 13.46 -8.65
C GLN A 359 30.08 12.03 -8.35
N LEU A 360 28.84 11.66 -8.71
CA LEU A 360 28.28 10.31 -8.62
C LEU A 360 28.63 9.48 -9.85
N ALA A 361 28.75 10.10 -11.02
CA ALA A 361 29.09 9.43 -12.27
C ALA A 361 30.35 8.56 -12.15
N GLY A 362 30.29 7.34 -12.68
CA GLY A 362 31.38 6.36 -12.66
C GLY A 362 31.60 5.65 -11.31
N ASN A 363 30.92 6.05 -10.24
CA ASN A 363 30.99 5.34 -8.95
C ASN A 363 30.00 4.17 -8.91
N SER A 364 30.32 3.12 -8.15
CA SER A 364 29.39 2.04 -7.84
C SER A 364 28.18 2.55 -7.04
N ARG A 365 27.03 1.87 -7.12
CA ARG A 365 25.81 2.29 -6.40
C ARG A 365 26.02 2.52 -4.90
N PRO A 366 26.73 1.66 -4.14
CA PRO A 366 27.02 1.93 -2.72
C PRO A 366 27.88 3.17 -2.48
N GLN A 367 28.77 3.53 -3.41
CA GLN A 367 29.55 4.77 -3.32
C GLN A 367 28.70 5.99 -3.66
N GLN A 368 27.81 5.89 -4.65
CA GLN A 368 26.86 6.96 -4.98
C GLN A 368 25.97 7.28 -3.76
N ILE A 369 25.37 6.25 -3.14
CA ILE A 369 24.53 6.41 -1.94
C ILE A 369 25.32 7.03 -0.78
N ARG A 370 26.57 6.59 -0.56
CA ARG A 370 27.45 7.14 0.49
C ARG A 370 27.71 8.63 0.34
N LYS A 371 27.82 9.14 -0.89
CA LYS A 371 27.99 10.58 -1.16
C LYS A 371 26.67 11.33 -1.10
N LEU A 372 25.56 10.72 -1.52
CA LEU A 372 24.27 11.38 -1.62
C LEU A 372 23.53 11.50 -0.28
N ARG A 373 23.73 10.55 0.65
CA ARG A 373 22.99 10.47 1.92
C ARG A 373 23.10 11.70 2.82
N ASP A 374 24.17 12.50 2.68
CA ASP A 374 24.37 13.71 3.47
C ASP A 374 23.60 14.92 2.89
N TYR A 375 22.96 14.75 1.73
CA TYR A 375 22.17 15.76 1.01
C TYR A 375 20.68 15.40 0.92
N VAL A 376 20.26 14.32 1.59
CA VAL A 376 18.89 13.85 1.65
C VAL A 376 18.47 13.84 3.11
N PHE A 377 17.29 14.38 3.39
CA PHE A 377 16.84 14.74 4.73
C PHE A 377 15.44 14.21 5.00
N VAL A 378 15.15 13.94 6.27
CA VAL A 378 13.79 13.75 6.76
C VAL A 378 13.13 15.12 6.87
N VAL A 379 11.94 15.27 6.31
CA VAL A 379 11.10 16.46 6.57
C VAL A 379 10.19 16.13 7.76
N LYS A 380 10.13 17.02 8.74
CA LYS A 380 9.28 16.86 9.93
C LYS A 380 8.34 18.04 10.01
N VAL A 381 7.04 17.74 10.02
CA VAL A 381 5.99 18.75 10.09
C VAL A 381 5.30 18.72 11.44
N TYR A 382 4.88 19.89 11.87
CA TYR A 382 4.28 20.11 13.17
C TYR A 382 2.95 20.85 12.95
N GLU A 383 1.91 20.32 13.57
CA GLU A 383 0.53 20.84 13.60
C GLU A 383 0.22 21.37 15.01
#